data_AF-A0A960HYI8-F1
#
_entry.id   AF-A0A960HYI8-F1
#
_cell.length_a   1.000
_cell.length_b   1.000
_cell.length_c   1.000
_cell.angle_alpha   90.00
_cell.angle_beta   90.00
_cell.angle_gamma   90.00
#
_symmetry.space_group_name_H-M   'P 1'
#
loop_
_entity.id
_entity.type
_entity.pdbx_description
1 polymer ?
#
loop_
_entity_poly.entity_id
_entity_poly.type
_entity_poly.pdbx_seq_one_letter_code
_entity_poly.pdbx_strand_id
1 'polypeptide(L)'
;MTFDLAASTAAVETAESFIAQATAQLASYTVVDGRMSVKDLDKHQVFAYDLAHAAAGVAGCRSMLRYATYGDFEAKLAGFYIAETIADLVSRIIGRETEWGVSASALSPAADYVEHYRSNDFIESFYPEVISHRGGDAHLDDSFELVQDTFRRFGDDKIKPHAEHVHRTNGDVPQEIIDGLAEIGGFGLSVPEEYGGFADGSENDYMGMVVAT
;
A
#
# COMPACT_ATOMS: atom_id res chain seq x y z
N MET A 1 -14.64 -7.18 -19.76
CA MET A 1 -14.96 -8.30 -18.84
C MET A 1 -15.36 -7.69 -17.52
N THR A 2 -16.49 -8.10 -16.95
CA THR A 2 -16.92 -7.61 -15.63
C THR A 2 -15.96 -8.16 -14.58
N PHE A 3 -15.49 -7.30 -13.69
CA PHE A 3 -14.69 -7.72 -12.54
C PHE A 3 -15.46 -8.72 -11.69
N ASP A 4 -14.87 -9.89 -11.47
CA ASP A 4 -15.43 -10.91 -10.60
C ASP A 4 -14.99 -10.65 -9.15
N LEU A 5 -15.82 -9.89 -8.43
CA LEU A 5 -15.59 -9.58 -7.02
C LEU A 5 -15.58 -10.85 -6.15
N ALA A 6 -16.37 -11.87 -6.50
CA ALA A 6 -16.42 -13.10 -5.74
C ALA A 6 -15.12 -13.91 -5.91
N ALA A 7 -14.63 -14.07 -7.14
CA ALA A 7 -13.35 -14.71 -7.40
C ALA A 7 -12.18 -13.93 -6.78
N SER A 8 -12.21 -12.59 -6.86
CA SER A 8 -11.20 -11.73 -6.23
C SER A 8 -11.19 -11.88 -4.71
N THR A 9 -12.36 -11.91 -4.08
CA THR A 9 -12.49 -12.11 -2.63
C THR A 9 -11.93 -13.48 -2.23
N ALA A 10 -12.30 -14.54 -2.94
CA ALA A 10 -11.81 -15.90 -2.67
C ALA A 10 -10.28 -16.01 -2.84
N ALA A 11 -9.69 -15.33 -3.82
CA ALA A 11 -8.25 -15.26 -4.00
C ALA A 11 -7.55 -14.58 -2.81
N VAL A 12 -8.12 -13.47 -2.31
CA VAL A 12 -7.60 -12.77 -1.12
C VAL A 12 -7.73 -13.63 0.13
N GLU A 13 -8.88 -14.27 0.36
CA GLU A 13 -9.08 -15.18 1.51
C GLU A 13 -8.10 -16.37 1.50
N THR A 14 -7.76 -16.87 0.30
CA THR A 14 -6.73 -17.90 0.13
C THR A 14 -5.36 -17.41 0.61
N ALA A 15 -4.97 -16.19 0.20
CA ALA A 15 -3.72 -15.56 0.63
C ALA A 15 -3.71 -15.24 2.14
N GLU A 16 -4.84 -14.83 2.71
CA GLU A 16 -4.97 -14.57 4.14
C GLU A 16 -4.82 -15.84 4.97
N SER A 17 -5.45 -16.94 4.55
CA SER A 17 -5.29 -18.25 5.18
C SER A 17 -3.84 -18.72 5.13
N PHE A 18 -3.16 -18.48 4.01
CA PHE A 18 -1.74 -18.74 3.86
C PHE A 18 -0.89 -17.96 4.89
N ILE A 19 -1.12 -16.63 5.01
CA ILE A 19 -0.41 -15.77 5.97
C ILE A 19 -0.70 -16.21 7.42
N ALA A 20 -1.93 -16.58 7.74
CA ALA A 20 -2.31 -17.05 9.07
C ALA A 20 -1.54 -18.32 9.46
N GLN A 21 -1.38 -19.27 8.55
CA GLN A 21 -0.59 -20.49 8.77
C GLN A 21 0.90 -20.17 9.01
N ALA A 22 1.50 -19.32 8.17
CA ALA A 22 2.89 -18.91 8.33
C ALA A 22 3.11 -18.12 9.63
N THR A 23 2.13 -17.32 10.05
CA THR A 23 2.16 -16.60 11.33
C THR A 23 2.11 -17.57 12.52
N ALA A 24 1.28 -18.60 12.46
CA ALA A 24 1.24 -19.64 13.48
C ALA A 24 2.57 -20.41 13.56
N GLN A 25 3.22 -20.64 12.41
CA GLN A 25 4.54 -21.27 12.36
C GLN A 25 5.60 -20.41 13.06
N LEU A 26 5.69 -19.11 12.75
CA LEU A 26 6.63 -18.21 13.41
C LEU A 26 6.36 -18.13 14.91
N ALA A 27 5.09 -18.08 15.32
CA ALA A 27 4.70 -18.07 16.73
C ALA A 27 5.16 -19.35 17.46
N SER A 28 5.15 -20.51 16.80
CA SER A 28 5.61 -21.77 17.39
C SER A 28 7.09 -21.77 17.79
N TYR A 29 7.91 -20.94 17.13
CA TYR A 29 9.33 -20.79 17.44
C TYR A 29 9.62 -19.69 18.45
N THR A 30 8.72 -18.71 18.57
CA THR A 30 9.02 -17.42 19.20
C THR A 30 8.18 -17.13 20.43
N VAL A 31 7.09 -17.87 20.66
CA VAL A 31 6.24 -17.71 21.85
C VAL A 31 6.63 -18.72 22.94
N VAL A 32 7.05 -18.21 24.08
CA VAL A 32 7.42 -19.00 25.28
C VAL A 32 6.49 -18.56 26.42
N ASP A 33 5.84 -19.52 27.08
CA ASP A 33 4.89 -19.27 28.17
C ASP A 33 3.80 -18.22 27.83
N GLY A 34 3.33 -18.23 26.58
CA GLY A 34 2.29 -17.33 26.09
C GLY A 34 2.77 -15.89 25.82
N ARG A 35 4.08 -15.64 25.82
CA ARG A 35 4.67 -14.33 25.50
C ARG A 35 5.72 -14.44 24.40
N MET A 36 5.83 -13.39 23.60
CA MET A 36 6.84 -13.29 22.55
C MET A 36 8.25 -13.18 23.16
N SER A 37 9.17 -14.04 22.72
CA SER A 37 10.60 -14.01 23.04
C SER A 37 11.36 -13.28 21.95
N VAL A 38 11.85 -12.07 22.24
CA VAL A 38 12.65 -11.28 21.29
C VAL A 38 13.89 -12.04 20.84
N LYS A 39 14.56 -12.73 21.79
CA LYS A 39 15.76 -13.54 21.51
C LYS A 39 15.48 -14.66 20.50
N ASP A 40 14.32 -15.30 20.57
CA ASP A 40 13.98 -16.38 19.63
C ASP A 40 13.46 -15.80 18.31
N LEU A 41 12.73 -14.68 18.35
CA LEU A 41 12.35 -13.93 17.15
C LEU A 41 13.56 -13.48 16.32
N ASP A 42 14.62 -13.00 16.98
CA ASP A 42 15.86 -12.58 16.33
C ASP A 42 16.53 -13.72 15.54
N LYS A 43 16.39 -14.98 15.99
CA LYS A 43 16.91 -16.14 15.24
C LYS A 43 16.15 -16.40 13.95
N HIS A 44 14.90 -15.97 13.89
CA HIS A 44 14.00 -16.10 12.72
C HIS A 44 13.73 -14.74 12.06
N GLN A 45 14.60 -13.73 12.26
CA GLN A 45 14.35 -12.35 11.84
C GLN A 45 14.07 -12.22 10.33
N VAL A 46 14.76 -13.00 9.49
CA VAL A 46 14.53 -12.99 8.03
C VAL A 46 13.14 -13.53 7.69
N PHE A 47 12.72 -14.62 8.34
CA PHE A 47 11.36 -15.14 8.17
C PHE A 47 10.32 -14.14 8.68
N ALA A 48 10.53 -13.54 9.86
CA ALA A 48 9.66 -12.52 10.40
C ALA A 48 9.53 -11.29 9.48
N TYR A 49 10.64 -10.83 8.92
CA TYR A 49 10.66 -9.71 7.97
C TYR A 49 9.86 -10.02 6.71
N ASP A 50 10.11 -11.17 6.08
CA ASP A 50 9.41 -11.55 4.84
C ASP A 50 7.92 -11.79 5.09
N LEU A 51 7.57 -12.43 6.22
CA LEU A 51 6.19 -12.65 6.60
C LEU A 51 5.47 -11.32 6.85
N ALA A 52 6.11 -10.34 7.49
CA ALA A 52 5.53 -9.02 7.70
C ALA A 52 5.27 -8.29 6.39
N HIS A 53 6.19 -8.33 5.43
CA HIS A 53 6.01 -7.72 4.11
C HIS A 53 4.90 -8.42 3.30
N ALA A 54 4.91 -9.75 3.32
CA ALA A 54 3.88 -10.57 2.69
C ALA A 54 2.48 -10.28 3.28
N ALA A 55 2.39 -10.21 4.61
CA ALA A 55 1.15 -9.87 5.31
C ALA A 55 0.67 -8.46 4.99
N ALA A 56 1.57 -7.48 4.89
CA ALA A 56 1.23 -6.12 4.48
C ALA A 56 0.67 -6.06 3.05
N GLY A 57 1.28 -6.78 2.11
CA GLY A 57 0.78 -6.89 0.73
C GLY A 57 -0.63 -7.48 0.68
N VAL A 58 -0.85 -8.60 1.38
CA VAL A 58 -2.18 -9.25 1.49
C VAL A 58 -3.20 -8.35 2.18
N ALA A 59 -2.81 -7.62 3.22
CA ALA A 59 -3.70 -6.63 3.85
C ALA A 59 -4.10 -5.51 2.86
N GLY A 60 -3.16 -5.08 2.01
CA GLY A 60 -3.42 -4.15 0.90
C GLY A 60 -4.48 -4.66 -0.08
N CYS A 61 -4.54 -5.96 -0.34
CA CYS A 61 -5.55 -6.56 -1.21
C CYS A 61 -6.99 -6.27 -0.74
N ARG A 62 -7.26 -6.21 0.58
CA ARG A 62 -8.58 -5.82 1.09
C ARG A 62 -8.97 -4.40 0.72
N SER A 63 -8.00 -3.48 0.74
CA SER A 63 -8.21 -2.11 0.29
C SER A 63 -8.47 -2.07 -1.21
N MET A 64 -7.75 -2.88 -1.99
CA MET A 64 -7.98 -3.00 -3.43
C MET A 64 -9.36 -3.60 -3.78
N LEU A 65 -9.88 -4.55 -2.99
CA LEU A 65 -11.25 -5.05 -3.18
C LEU A 65 -12.30 -3.94 -3.00
N ARG A 66 -12.11 -3.03 -2.05
CA ARG A 66 -12.99 -1.86 -1.90
C ARG A 66 -12.81 -0.91 -3.08
N TYR A 67 -11.57 -0.63 -3.46
CA TYR A 67 -11.24 0.26 -4.57
C TYR A 67 -11.84 -0.22 -5.89
N ALA A 68 -11.87 -1.53 -6.14
CA ALA A 68 -12.48 -2.15 -7.31
C ALA A 68 -13.97 -1.81 -7.49
N THR A 69 -14.65 -1.32 -6.45
CA THR A 69 -16.07 -0.99 -6.51
C THR A 69 -16.35 0.37 -7.14
N TYR A 70 -15.33 1.23 -7.33
CA TYR A 70 -15.49 2.56 -7.90
C TYR A 70 -15.68 2.58 -9.42
N GLY A 71 -15.17 1.58 -10.14
CA GLY A 71 -15.29 1.56 -11.60
C GLY A 71 -14.53 0.42 -12.27
N ASP A 72 -14.72 0.29 -13.58
CA ASP A 72 -14.10 -0.78 -14.37
C ASP A 72 -12.57 -0.69 -14.37
N PHE A 73 -11.99 0.51 -14.38
CA PHE A 73 -10.54 0.70 -14.40
C PHE A 73 -9.91 0.33 -13.04
N GLU A 74 -10.52 0.79 -11.95
CA GLU A 74 -10.13 0.47 -10.57
C GLU A 74 -10.21 -1.04 -10.32
N ALA A 75 -11.23 -1.68 -10.87
CA ALA A 75 -11.41 -3.11 -10.76
C ALA A 75 -10.30 -3.89 -11.49
N LYS A 76 -9.87 -3.42 -12.67
CA LYS A 76 -8.72 -4.02 -13.38
C LYS A 76 -7.42 -3.85 -12.59
N LEU A 77 -7.17 -2.65 -12.03
CA LEU A 77 -6.01 -2.38 -11.19
C LEU A 77 -5.99 -3.27 -9.93
N ALA A 78 -7.15 -3.40 -9.27
CA ALA A 78 -7.29 -4.27 -8.11
C ALA A 78 -7.02 -5.74 -8.45
N GLY A 79 -7.57 -6.22 -9.56
CA GLY A 79 -7.33 -7.59 -10.02
C GLY A 79 -5.86 -7.88 -10.30
N PHE A 80 -5.18 -6.95 -10.99
CA PHE A 80 -3.74 -7.02 -11.23
C PHE A 80 -2.94 -7.05 -9.92
N TYR A 81 -3.21 -6.11 -9.01
CA TYR A 81 -2.50 -6.02 -7.73
C TYR A 81 -2.65 -7.29 -6.88
N ILE A 82 -3.86 -7.84 -6.78
CA ILE A 82 -4.14 -9.07 -6.03
C ILE A 82 -3.36 -10.24 -6.64
N ALA A 83 -3.36 -10.36 -7.96
CA ALA A 83 -2.67 -11.43 -8.66
C ALA A 83 -1.14 -11.33 -8.52
N GLU A 84 -0.56 -10.13 -8.62
CA GLU A 84 0.87 -9.90 -8.36
C GLU A 84 1.23 -10.23 -6.92
N THR A 85 0.39 -9.85 -5.94
CA THR A 85 0.61 -10.16 -4.53
C THR A 85 0.66 -11.67 -4.28
N ILE A 86 -0.28 -12.43 -4.85
CA ILE A 86 -0.30 -13.90 -4.71
C ILE A 86 0.91 -14.53 -5.39
N ALA A 87 1.32 -14.02 -6.55
CA ALA A 87 2.51 -14.53 -7.23
C ALA A 87 3.81 -14.22 -6.46
N ASP A 88 3.91 -13.04 -5.86
CA ASP A 88 5.02 -12.68 -4.98
C ASP A 88 5.10 -13.64 -3.78
N LEU A 89 3.95 -13.98 -3.15
CA LEU A 89 3.90 -15.00 -2.10
C LEU A 89 4.51 -16.32 -2.58
N VAL A 90 4.03 -16.87 -3.71
CA VAL A 90 4.58 -18.12 -4.28
C VAL A 90 6.09 -18.05 -4.41
N SER A 91 6.61 -16.94 -4.96
CA SER A 91 8.05 -16.77 -5.19
C SER A 91 8.88 -16.74 -3.90
N ARG A 92 8.34 -16.17 -2.82
CA ARG A 92 9.02 -16.07 -1.51
C ARG A 92 9.16 -17.41 -0.80
N ILE A 93 8.28 -18.36 -1.12
CA ILE A 93 8.15 -19.62 -0.37
C ILE A 93 8.94 -20.75 -1.01
N ILE A 94 9.14 -20.73 -2.34
CA ILE A 94 9.83 -21.83 -3.04
C ILE A 94 11.20 -22.10 -2.39
N GLY A 95 11.37 -23.30 -1.85
CA GLY A 95 12.58 -23.73 -1.14
C GLY A 95 12.65 -23.34 0.34
N ARG A 96 11.59 -22.74 0.89
CA ARG A 96 11.44 -22.27 2.28
C ARG A 96 10.17 -22.79 2.96
N GLU A 97 9.48 -23.76 2.36
CA GLU A 97 8.21 -24.32 2.83
C GLU A 97 8.31 -24.86 4.27
N THR A 98 9.45 -25.43 4.65
CA THR A 98 9.69 -25.92 6.01
C THR A 98 9.81 -24.78 7.03
N GLU A 99 10.49 -23.69 6.65
CA GLU A 99 10.63 -22.51 7.52
C GLU A 99 9.27 -21.83 7.71
N TRP A 100 8.52 -21.68 6.62
CA TRP A 100 7.20 -21.04 6.61
C TRP A 100 6.07 -21.91 7.15
N GLY A 101 6.27 -23.23 7.24
CA GLY A 101 5.25 -24.18 7.72
C GLY A 101 4.07 -24.35 6.77
N VAL A 102 4.19 -23.88 5.53
CA VAL A 102 3.12 -23.91 4.52
C VAL A 102 3.74 -24.07 3.13
N SER A 103 3.06 -24.83 2.28
CA SER A 103 3.47 -25.09 0.89
C SER A 103 2.87 -24.06 -0.06
N ALA A 104 3.59 -23.72 -1.13
CA ALA A 104 3.07 -22.89 -2.22
C ALA A 104 1.78 -23.49 -2.85
N SER A 105 1.58 -24.81 -2.75
CA SER A 105 0.34 -25.46 -3.20
C SER A 105 -0.91 -24.98 -2.46
N ALA A 106 -0.78 -24.38 -1.27
CA ALA A 106 -1.91 -23.78 -0.56
C ALA A 106 -2.51 -22.58 -1.31
N LEU A 107 -1.77 -21.99 -2.26
CA LEU A 107 -2.25 -20.89 -3.12
C LEU A 107 -2.86 -21.39 -4.44
N SER A 108 -2.86 -22.70 -4.71
CA SER A 108 -3.41 -23.25 -5.96
C SER A 108 -4.89 -22.93 -6.22
N PRO A 109 -5.78 -22.74 -5.20
CA PRO A 109 -7.14 -22.30 -5.46
C PRO A 109 -7.25 -20.94 -6.19
N ALA A 110 -6.21 -20.11 -6.11
CA ALA A 110 -6.14 -18.82 -6.80
C ALA A 110 -5.38 -18.90 -8.14
N ALA A 111 -4.98 -20.09 -8.61
CA ALA A 111 -4.15 -20.24 -9.81
C ALA A 111 -4.80 -19.62 -11.06
N ASP A 112 -6.06 -19.96 -11.35
CA ASP A 112 -6.80 -19.43 -12.49
C ASP A 112 -6.96 -17.90 -12.42
N TYR A 113 -7.13 -17.37 -11.20
CA TYR A 113 -7.19 -15.93 -10.96
C TYR A 113 -5.87 -15.26 -11.32
N VAL A 114 -4.76 -15.80 -10.82
CA VAL A 114 -3.42 -15.28 -11.11
C VAL A 114 -3.10 -15.40 -12.60
N GLU A 115 -3.44 -16.52 -13.24
CA GLU A 115 -3.26 -16.70 -14.68
C GLU A 115 -3.99 -15.63 -15.49
N HIS A 116 -5.26 -15.37 -15.15
CA HIS A 116 -6.07 -14.38 -15.85
C HIS A 116 -5.50 -12.97 -15.72
N TYR A 117 -5.34 -12.49 -14.48
CA TYR A 117 -4.98 -11.10 -14.19
C TYR A 117 -3.49 -10.77 -14.42
N ARG A 118 -2.64 -11.79 -14.66
CA ARG A 118 -1.25 -11.61 -15.11
C ARG A 118 -1.04 -11.94 -16.59
N SER A 119 -2.09 -12.28 -17.33
CA SER A 119 -1.98 -12.57 -18.76
C SER A 119 -1.58 -11.32 -19.55
N ASN A 120 -0.82 -11.51 -20.64
CA ASN A 120 -0.45 -10.42 -21.54
C ASN A 120 -1.70 -9.71 -22.08
N ASP A 121 -2.71 -10.49 -22.52
CA ASP A 121 -3.97 -9.97 -23.05
C ASP A 121 -4.68 -9.06 -22.03
N PHE A 122 -4.69 -9.45 -20.75
CA PHE A 122 -5.27 -8.62 -19.70
C PHE A 122 -4.46 -7.33 -19.52
N ILE A 123 -3.14 -7.42 -19.36
CA ILE A 123 -2.26 -6.25 -19.13
C ILE A 123 -2.36 -5.25 -20.30
N GLU A 124 -2.29 -5.74 -21.54
CA GLU A 124 -2.44 -4.92 -22.74
C GLU A 124 -3.80 -4.21 -22.79
N SER A 125 -4.85 -4.82 -22.23
CA SER A 125 -6.21 -4.26 -22.26
C SER A 125 -6.41 -3.01 -21.40
N PHE A 126 -5.54 -2.72 -20.42
CA PHE A 126 -5.71 -1.58 -19.51
C PHE A 126 -4.47 -0.74 -19.27
N TYR A 127 -3.26 -1.19 -19.65
CA TYR A 127 -2.04 -0.39 -19.55
C TYR A 127 -2.15 1.02 -20.20
N PRO A 128 -2.82 1.21 -21.36
CA PRO A 128 -3.02 2.56 -21.89
C PRO A 128 -3.77 3.50 -20.94
N GLU A 129 -4.74 2.95 -20.18
CA GLU A 129 -5.52 3.69 -19.19
C GLU A 129 -4.68 4.00 -17.94
N VAL A 130 -3.69 3.16 -17.59
CA VAL A 130 -2.78 3.41 -16.46
C VAL A 130 -1.97 4.69 -16.68
N ILE A 131 -1.49 4.91 -17.91
CA ILE A 131 -0.74 6.13 -18.26
C ILE A 131 -1.64 7.36 -18.16
N SER A 132 -2.88 7.29 -18.68
CA SER A 132 -3.79 8.45 -18.67
C SER A 132 -4.27 8.82 -17.27
N HIS A 133 -4.55 7.83 -16.41
CA HIS A 133 -5.03 8.03 -15.04
C HIS A 133 -3.90 8.12 -14.02
N ARG A 134 -2.63 8.13 -14.45
CA ARG A 134 -1.44 8.16 -13.56
C ARG A 134 -1.48 7.10 -12.43
N GLY A 135 -2.05 5.93 -12.69
CA GLY A 135 -2.21 4.87 -11.70
C GLY A 135 -3.57 4.79 -11.00
N GLY A 136 -4.51 5.68 -11.32
CA GLY A 136 -5.90 5.65 -10.84
C GLY A 136 -6.28 6.83 -9.96
N ASP A 137 -7.58 7.13 -9.94
CA ASP A 137 -8.13 8.24 -9.17
C ASP A 137 -8.22 7.85 -7.69
N ALA A 138 -7.89 8.77 -6.80
CA ALA A 138 -7.87 8.49 -5.36
C ALA A 138 -9.28 8.36 -4.75
N HIS A 139 -10.33 8.77 -5.49
CA HIS A 139 -11.74 8.81 -5.04
C HIS A 139 -11.88 9.44 -3.65
N LEU A 140 -11.21 10.58 -3.47
CA LEU A 140 -11.25 11.37 -2.24
C LEU A 140 -12.51 12.24 -2.24
N ASP A 141 -12.99 12.63 -1.06
CA ASP A 141 -14.03 13.66 -0.98
C ASP A 141 -13.52 14.98 -1.57
N ASP A 142 -14.41 15.78 -2.16
CA ASP A 142 -14.09 17.06 -2.84
C ASP A 142 -13.16 17.98 -2.01
N SER A 143 -13.33 17.98 -0.69
CA SER A 143 -12.50 18.77 0.23
C SER A 143 -11.04 18.31 0.25
N PHE A 144 -10.79 17.00 0.22
CA PHE A 144 -9.46 16.43 0.17
C PHE A 144 -8.84 16.51 -1.22
N GLU A 145 -9.64 16.42 -2.28
CA GLU A 145 -9.14 16.70 -3.65
C GLU A 145 -8.61 18.13 -3.77
N LEU A 146 -9.29 19.11 -3.16
CA LEU A 146 -8.83 20.49 -3.12
C LEU A 146 -7.52 20.65 -2.33
N VAL A 147 -7.39 19.97 -1.18
CA VAL A 147 -6.14 19.93 -0.40
C VAL A 147 -5.02 19.33 -1.25
N GLN A 148 -5.26 18.19 -1.89
CA GLN A 148 -4.29 17.52 -2.77
C GLN A 148 -3.81 18.44 -3.88
N ASP A 149 -4.74 19.11 -4.57
CA ASP A 149 -4.42 20.02 -5.67
C ASP A 149 -3.63 21.24 -5.18
N THR A 150 -3.93 21.75 -3.99
CA THR A 150 -3.18 22.87 -3.38
C THR A 150 -1.74 22.48 -3.10
N PHE A 151 -1.49 21.34 -2.45
CA PHE A 151 -0.13 20.86 -2.17
C PHE A 151 0.61 20.47 -3.44
N ARG A 152 -0.07 19.85 -4.41
CA ARG A 152 0.52 19.51 -5.72
C ARG A 152 0.97 20.77 -6.46
N ARG A 153 0.13 21.81 -6.53
CA ARG A 153 0.49 23.09 -7.15
C ARG A 153 1.66 23.76 -6.42
N PHE A 154 1.68 23.72 -5.08
CA PHE A 154 2.83 24.22 -4.32
C PHE A 154 4.12 23.45 -4.68
N GLY A 155 4.04 22.12 -4.78
CA GLY A 155 5.15 21.28 -5.21
C GLY A 155 5.67 21.64 -6.60
N ASP A 156 4.78 21.79 -7.58
CA ASP A 156 5.15 22.11 -8.96
C ASP A 156 5.64 23.55 -9.16
N ASP A 157 4.99 24.53 -8.50
CA ASP A 157 5.26 25.95 -8.73
C ASP A 157 6.32 26.53 -7.80
N LYS A 158 6.47 26.00 -6.57
CA LYS A 158 7.35 26.55 -5.52
C LYS A 158 8.51 25.63 -5.18
N ILE A 159 8.35 24.31 -5.18
CA ILE A 159 9.44 23.39 -4.80
C ILE A 159 10.30 23.00 -6.01
N LYS A 160 9.67 22.50 -7.07
CA LYS A 160 10.32 21.93 -8.25
C LYS A 160 11.33 22.86 -8.92
N PRO A 161 11.13 24.19 -9.04
CA PRO A 161 12.13 25.08 -9.62
C PRO A 161 13.44 25.15 -8.82
N HIS A 162 13.39 24.89 -7.52
CA HIS A 162 14.54 25.00 -6.61
C HIS A 162 15.20 23.65 -6.34
N ALA A 163 14.45 22.55 -6.46
CA ALA A 163 14.88 21.21 -6.06
C ALA A 163 16.23 20.81 -6.68
N GLU A 164 16.42 21.03 -7.97
CA GLU A 164 17.66 20.67 -8.68
C GLU A 164 18.89 21.41 -8.11
N HIS A 165 18.76 22.72 -7.90
CA HIS A 165 19.87 23.56 -7.42
C HIS A 165 20.25 23.20 -5.98
N VAL A 166 19.25 23.02 -5.12
CA VAL A 166 19.43 22.60 -3.72
C VAL A 166 20.22 21.29 -3.67
N HIS A 167 19.80 20.28 -4.44
CA HIS A 167 20.51 19.00 -4.50
C HIS A 167 21.92 19.13 -5.07
N ARG A 168 22.09 19.88 -6.17
CA ARG A 168 23.40 20.04 -6.83
C ARG A 168 24.43 20.70 -5.93
N THR A 169 24.00 21.64 -5.09
CA THR A 169 24.89 22.45 -4.26
C THR A 169 24.98 21.97 -2.81
N ASN A 170 24.23 20.92 -2.44
CA ASN A 170 24.02 20.53 -1.04
C ASN A 170 23.58 21.75 -0.20
N GLY A 171 22.67 22.54 -0.76
CA GLY A 171 22.09 23.71 -0.11
C GLY A 171 20.97 23.34 0.84
N ASP A 172 20.64 24.27 1.74
CA ASP A 172 19.46 24.15 2.59
C ASP A 172 18.17 24.41 1.80
N VAL A 173 17.02 24.01 2.36
CA VAL A 173 15.71 24.39 1.82
C VAL A 173 15.55 25.91 1.92
N PRO A 174 15.29 26.62 0.81
CA PRO A 174 15.10 28.07 0.81
C PRO A 174 14.02 28.53 1.79
N GLN A 175 14.29 29.64 2.48
CA GLN A 175 13.34 30.20 3.46
C GLN A 175 11.97 30.51 2.84
N GLU A 176 11.94 30.96 1.58
CA GLU A 176 10.67 31.24 0.87
C GLU A 176 9.79 29.99 0.68
N ILE A 177 10.38 28.79 0.60
CA ILE A 177 9.63 27.53 0.55
C ILE A 177 9.06 27.20 1.93
N ILE A 178 9.85 27.40 2.99
CA ILE A 178 9.42 27.18 4.37
C ILE A 178 8.26 28.13 4.71
N ASP A 179 8.43 29.41 4.41
CA ASP A 179 7.40 30.44 4.64
C ASP A 179 6.14 30.12 3.84
N GLY A 180 6.28 29.77 2.56
CA GLY A 180 5.14 29.40 1.72
C GLY A 180 4.40 28.15 2.21
N LEU A 181 5.13 27.14 2.72
CA LEU A 181 4.52 25.95 3.30
C LEU A 181 3.78 26.27 4.62
N ALA A 182 4.30 27.21 5.41
CA ALA A 182 3.64 27.70 6.61
C ALA A 182 2.35 28.47 6.28
N GLU A 183 2.37 29.32 5.24
CA GLU A 183 1.22 30.10 4.80
C GLU A 183 0.04 29.22 4.36
N ILE A 184 0.30 28.08 3.72
CA ILE A 184 -0.75 27.11 3.34
C ILE A 184 -1.12 26.13 4.46
N GLY A 185 -0.60 26.33 5.68
CA GLY A 185 -0.94 25.53 6.86
C GLY A 185 -0.24 24.18 6.94
N GLY A 186 0.77 23.91 6.12
CA GLY A 186 1.43 22.60 6.03
C GLY A 186 2.04 22.10 7.34
N PHE A 187 2.51 23.00 8.22
CA PHE A 187 3.06 22.64 9.53
C PHE A 187 2.00 22.38 10.61
N GLY A 188 0.74 22.75 10.36
CA GLY A 188 -0.34 22.69 11.35
C GLY A 188 -1.38 21.59 11.10
N LEU A 189 -1.24 20.80 10.02
CA LEU A 189 -2.27 19.84 9.59
C LEU A 189 -2.64 18.81 10.66
N SER A 190 -1.69 18.42 11.51
CA SER A 190 -1.89 17.46 12.60
C SER A 190 -1.95 18.09 13.99
N VAL A 191 -1.89 19.42 14.05
CA VAL A 191 -1.91 20.17 15.31
C VAL A 191 -3.37 20.53 15.63
N PRO A 192 -3.86 20.28 16.86
CA PRO A 192 -5.23 20.64 17.22
C PRO A 192 -5.50 22.15 17.06
N GLU A 193 -6.73 22.50 16.70
CA GLU A 193 -7.15 23.91 16.54
C GLU A 193 -6.89 24.76 17.80
N GLU A 194 -7.04 24.18 19.00
CA GLU A 194 -6.79 24.88 20.28
C GLU A 194 -5.34 25.34 20.45
N TYR A 195 -4.40 24.76 19.69
CA TYR A 195 -2.98 25.14 19.66
C TYR A 195 -2.60 25.89 18.38
N GLY A 196 -3.57 26.33 17.58
CA GLY A 196 -3.36 27.08 16.34
C GLY A 196 -3.06 26.21 15.11
N GLY A 197 -3.44 24.93 15.13
CA GLY A 197 -3.41 24.06 13.95
C GLY A 197 -4.78 23.86 13.28
N PHE A 198 -4.92 22.78 12.52
CA PHE A 198 -6.10 22.49 11.69
C PHE A 198 -6.77 21.14 11.98
N ALA A 199 -6.26 20.38 12.96
CA ALA A 199 -6.81 19.07 13.31
C ALA A 199 -8.03 19.21 14.24
N ASP A 200 -9.14 18.56 13.90
CA ASP A 200 -10.39 18.59 14.67
C ASP A 200 -10.58 17.36 15.59
N GLY A 201 -9.66 16.40 15.53
CA GLY A 201 -9.64 15.16 16.29
C GLY A 201 -10.39 14.00 15.62
N SER A 202 -10.82 14.14 14.37
CA SER A 202 -11.56 13.12 13.63
C SER A 202 -10.67 12.24 12.75
N GLU A 203 -11.26 11.19 12.14
CA GLU A 203 -10.55 10.35 11.17
C GLU A 203 -10.09 11.13 9.93
N ASN A 204 -10.72 12.27 9.64
CA ASN A 204 -10.39 13.14 8.52
C ASN A 204 -9.00 13.78 8.66
N ASP A 205 -8.52 13.98 9.89
CA ASP A 205 -7.18 14.53 10.14
C ASP A 205 -6.08 13.60 9.57
N TYR A 206 -6.26 12.28 9.73
CA TYR A 206 -5.31 11.30 9.19
C TYR A 206 -5.29 11.32 7.67
N MET A 207 -6.45 11.46 7.04
CA MET A 207 -6.55 11.55 5.58
C MET A 207 -5.91 12.84 5.06
N GLY A 208 -6.15 13.97 5.74
CA GLY A 208 -5.52 15.24 5.42
C GLY A 208 -3.99 15.17 5.43
N MET A 209 -3.41 14.45 6.40
CA MET A 209 -1.97 14.20 6.44
C MET A 209 -1.50 13.37 5.25
N VAL A 210 -2.17 12.25 4.94
CA VAL A 210 -1.80 11.36 3.82
C VAL A 210 -1.88 12.09 2.48
N VAL A 211 -2.87 12.95 2.31
CA VAL A 211 -3.07 13.72 1.08
C VAL A 211 -1.98 14.78 0.87
N ALA A 212 -1.43 15.32 1.96
CA ALA A 212 -0.42 16.38 1.92
C ALA A 212 1.04 15.86 1.79
N THR A 213 1.29 14.56 2.02
CA THR A 213 2.62 13.92 1.94
C THR A 213 2.86 13.24 0.60
#